data_AF-A0A832FQ10-F1
#
_entry.id   AF-A0A832FQ10-F1
#
_cell.length_a   1.000
_cell.length_b   1.000
_cell.length_c   1.000
_cell.angle_alpha   90.00
_cell.angle_beta   90.00
_cell.angle_gamma   90.00
#
_symmetry.space_group_name_H-M   'P 1'
#
loop_
_entity.id
_entity.type
_entity.pdbx_description
1 polymer ?
#
loop_
_entity_poly.entity_id
_entity_poly.type
_entity_poly.pdbx_seq_one_letter_code
_entity_poly.pdbx_strand_id
1 'polypeptide(L)'
;MPRAAAALLAAVVLLASFTPAQHTLKIAEIELDHLRGGVFEPNPSRVFSAGEPVALRVTLSVPAALPVRFEAKLVHPLGPVIKAVSQNLEPLPRGGEWVLTAVLDLSGLPEGYYRLALAAEAGGSRVEDSVVFYYRGLVALRNVVEALYEVRVEGEGDLETLIVALPNDPLTRLVGEPLTTPRPSAVLRDGLG
;
A
#
# COMPACT_ATOMS: atom_id res chain seq x y z
N MET A 1 23.42 -64.66 -46.03
CA MET A 1 24.12 -64.21 -44.81
C MET A 1 24.54 -62.76 -45.02
N PRO A 2 24.51 -61.86 -44.01
CA PRO A 2 23.31 -61.24 -43.47
C PRO A 2 23.39 -59.70 -43.43
N ARG A 3 22.26 -59.05 -43.11
CA ARG A 3 22.14 -57.75 -42.39
C ARG A 3 22.57 -56.49 -43.19
N ALA A 4 21.93 -55.33 -43.07
CA ALA A 4 20.77 -54.88 -42.30
C ALA A 4 20.40 -53.45 -42.75
N ALA A 5 19.17 -53.07 -42.37
CA ALA A 5 18.78 -51.73 -41.87
C ALA A 5 18.87 -50.57 -42.87
N ALA A 6 17.74 -50.08 -43.43
CA ALA A 6 16.67 -49.35 -42.74
C ALA A 6 17.18 -48.21 -41.85
N ALA A 7 16.97 -46.98 -42.30
CA ALA A 7 16.44 -45.84 -41.54
C ALA A 7 16.86 -44.52 -42.21
N LEU A 8 16.00 -44.00 -43.06
CA LEU A 8 16.06 -42.61 -43.51
C LEU A 8 15.58 -41.75 -42.32
N LEU A 9 16.52 -41.17 -41.56
CA LEU A 9 16.19 -40.30 -40.44
C LEU A 9 15.83 -38.91 -40.96
N ALA A 10 14.57 -38.51 -40.79
CA ALA A 10 14.10 -37.17 -41.04
C ALA A 10 14.72 -36.21 -40.02
N ALA A 11 15.55 -35.27 -40.48
CA ALA A 11 16.05 -34.17 -39.67
C ALA A 11 15.02 -33.02 -39.68
N VAL A 12 14.16 -32.98 -38.67
CA VAL A 12 13.39 -31.78 -38.33
C VAL A 12 14.33 -30.85 -37.58
N VAL A 13 14.78 -29.79 -38.25
CA VAL A 13 15.53 -28.69 -37.62
C VAL A 13 14.52 -27.86 -36.82
N LEU A 14 14.45 -28.10 -35.51
CA LEU A 14 13.80 -27.20 -34.56
C LEU A 14 14.66 -25.94 -34.45
N LEU A 15 14.28 -24.90 -35.20
CA LEU A 15 14.69 -23.52 -34.92
C LEU A 15 13.98 -23.09 -33.63
N ALA A 16 14.59 -23.42 -32.49
CA ALA A 16 14.27 -22.73 -31.25
C ALA A 16 14.71 -21.27 -31.43
N SER A 17 13.75 -20.39 -31.69
CA SER A 17 13.94 -18.95 -31.60
C SER A 17 14.30 -18.62 -30.15
N PHE A 18 15.60 -18.51 -29.88
CA PHE A 18 16.09 -17.78 -28.71
C PHE A 18 15.72 -16.31 -28.92
N THR A 19 14.53 -15.91 -28.49
CA THR A 19 14.30 -14.51 -28.17
C THR A 19 15.31 -14.15 -27.09
N PRO A 20 16.27 -13.24 -27.33
CA PRO A 20 17.09 -12.73 -26.25
C PRO A 20 16.11 -12.16 -25.22
N ALA A 21 16.22 -12.59 -23.97
CA ALA A 21 15.45 -12.00 -22.89
C ALA A 21 15.67 -10.48 -22.99
N GLN A 22 14.65 -9.75 -23.41
CA GLN A 22 14.67 -8.30 -23.33
C GLN A 22 14.77 -8.01 -21.85
N HIS A 23 15.98 -7.68 -21.40
CA HIS A 23 16.15 -7.10 -20.08
C HIS A 23 15.30 -5.82 -20.12
N THR A 24 14.24 -5.80 -19.34
CA THR A 24 13.42 -4.62 -19.09
C THR A 24 13.73 -4.13 -17.69
N LEU A 25 13.64 -2.82 -17.46
CA LEU A 25 13.75 -2.27 -16.10
C LEU A 25 12.77 -3.00 -15.18
N LYS A 26 13.26 -3.53 -14.06
CA LYS A 26 12.45 -4.32 -13.13
C LYS A 26 12.91 -4.13 -11.69
N ILE A 27 11.97 -3.94 -10.77
CA ILE A 27 12.20 -4.20 -9.34
C ILE A 27 12.16 -5.73 -9.18
N ALA A 28 13.34 -6.34 -9.07
CA ALA A 28 13.50 -7.78 -9.11
C ALA A 28 13.09 -8.43 -7.80
N GLU A 29 13.41 -7.78 -6.68
CA GLU A 29 13.18 -8.28 -5.33
C GLU A 29 13.01 -7.12 -4.34
N ILE A 30 12.13 -7.32 -3.36
CA ILE A 30 11.91 -6.43 -2.23
C ILE A 30 11.91 -7.29 -0.97
N GLU A 31 12.84 -7.01 -0.07
CA GLU A 31 12.92 -7.64 1.23
C GLU A 31 12.75 -6.60 2.33
N LEU A 32 11.96 -6.97 3.33
CA LEU A 32 11.65 -6.13 4.47
C LEU A 32 11.86 -6.95 5.74
N ASP A 33 12.95 -6.64 6.44
CA ASP A 33 13.57 -7.50 7.44
C ASP A 33 14.03 -6.70 8.67
N HIS A 34 14.56 -7.38 9.68
CA HIS A 34 15.18 -6.71 10.81
C HIS A 34 16.64 -6.36 10.52
N LEU A 35 17.11 -5.22 11.02
CA LEU A 35 18.55 -4.92 11.07
C LEU A 35 19.08 -5.18 12.47
N ARG A 36 19.86 -6.25 12.67
CA ARG A 36 20.52 -6.55 13.94
C ARG A 36 22.02 -6.61 13.77
N GLY A 37 22.74 -5.75 14.49
CA GLY A 37 24.21 -5.68 14.40
C GLY A 37 24.73 -5.38 12.98
N GLY A 38 23.93 -4.73 12.12
CA GLY A 38 24.27 -4.46 10.72
C GLY A 38 23.96 -5.60 9.74
N VAL A 39 23.40 -6.72 10.22
CA VAL A 39 22.99 -7.86 9.40
C VAL A 39 21.48 -7.84 9.20
N PHE A 40 21.04 -8.13 7.97
CA PHE A 40 19.63 -8.35 7.64
C PHE A 40 19.20 -9.72 8.16
N GLU A 41 18.32 -9.74 9.15
CA GLU A 41 17.70 -10.94 9.69
C GLU A 41 16.27 -11.09 9.11
N PRO A 42 15.98 -12.21 8.42
CA PRO A 42 14.68 -12.41 7.78
C PRO A 42 13.49 -12.25 8.75
N ASN A 43 12.49 -11.46 8.35
CA ASN A 43 11.23 -11.34 9.06
C ASN A 43 10.05 -11.75 8.16
N PRO A 44 9.80 -13.06 7.98
CA PRO A 44 8.73 -13.53 7.10
C PRO A 44 7.34 -13.09 7.57
N SER A 45 7.17 -12.78 8.85
CA SER A 45 5.90 -12.29 9.39
C SER A 45 5.58 -10.85 8.96
N ARG A 46 6.61 -10.06 8.60
CA ARG A 46 6.51 -8.62 8.29
C ARG A 46 5.78 -7.83 9.38
N VAL A 47 5.97 -8.25 10.63
CA VAL A 47 5.47 -7.55 11.81
C VAL A 47 6.66 -6.91 12.53
N PHE A 48 6.56 -5.61 12.77
CA PHE A 48 7.61 -4.84 13.44
C PHE A 48 7.03 -4.09 14.63
N SER A 49 7.79 -3.96 15.70
CA SER A 49 7.38 -3.29 16.94
C SER A 49 8.02 -1.91 17.10
N ALA A 50 7.43 -1.07 17.94
CA ALA A 50 8.02 0.21 18.29
C ALA A 50 9.46 0.06 18.83
N GLY A 51 10.38 0.85 18.27
CA GLY A 51 11.80 0.80 18.58
C GLY A 51 12.61 -0.24 17.79
N GLU A 52 11.97 -1.11 16.99
CA GLU A 52 12.68 -2.03 16.10
C GLU A 52 13.03 -1.34 14.77
N PRO A 53 14.30 -1.41 14.31
CA PRO A 53 14.66 -0.90 13.01
C PRO A 53 14.08 -1.80 11.92
N VAL A 54 13.35 -1.19 10.98
CA VAL A 54 12.85 -1.88 9.79
C VAL A 54 13.85 -1.66 8.66
N ALA A 55 14.42 -2.75 8.18
CA ALA A 55 15.42 -2.76 7.13
C ALA A 55 14.75 -3.08 5.79
N LEU A 56 15.07 -2.28 4.77
CA LEU A 56 14.63 -2.50 3.40
C LEU A 56 15.84 -2.86 2.55
N ARG A 57 15.72 -3.91 1.75
CA ARG A 57 16.64 -4.20 0.65
C ARG A 57 15.83 -4.33 -0.64
N VAL A 58 16.28 -3.63 -1.68
CA VAL A 58 15.63 -3.63 -3.00
C VAL A 58 16.67 -3.97 -4.05
N THR A 59 16.39 -5.01 -4.83
CA THR A 59 17.19 -5.38 -5.99
C THR A 59 16.51 -4.85 -7.24
N LEU A 60 17.18 -3.96 -7.96
CA LEU A 60 16.69 -3.36 -9.20
C LEU A 60 17.53 -3.85 -10.39
N SER A 61 16.89 -4.46 -11.37
CA SER A 61 17.52 -4.89 -12.62
C SER A 61 17.35 -3.81 -13.69
N VAL A 62 18.47 -3.34 -14.24
CA VAL A 62 18.54 -2.26 -15.23
C VAL A 62 19.15 -2.81 -16.52
N PRO A 63 18.52 -2.63 -17.68
CA PRO A 63 18.88 -3.38 -18.88
C PRO A 63 20.05 -2.83 -19.68
N ALA A 64 20.45 -1.59 -19.42
CA ALA A 64 21.50 -0.90 -20.15
C ALA A 64 22.16 0.17 -19.26
N ALA A 65 23.19 0.82 -19.79
CA ALA A 65 23.84 1.97 -19.16
C ALA A 65 22.95 3.22 -19.23
N LEU A 66 21.88 3.21 -18.44
CA LEU A 66 20.92 4.31 -18.35
C LEU A 66 20.96 4.91 -16.94
N PRO A 67 20.81 6.25 -16.83
CA PRO A 67 20.58 6.87 -15.54
C PRO A 67 19.24 6.37 -14.99
N VAL A 68 19.21 6.08 -13.69
CA VAL A 68 18.00 5.58 -13.03
C VAL A 68 17.58 6.58 -11.97
N ARG A 69 16.30 6.92 -11.95
CA ARG A 69 15.67 7.60 -10.82
C ARG A 69 14.88 6.59 -10.01
N PHE A 70 15.30 6.34 -8.77
CA PHE A 70 14.61 5.50 -7.81
C PHE A 70 13.84 6.35 -6.81
N GLU A 71 12.65 5.91 -6.43
CA GLU A 71 11.80 6.54 -5.42
C GLU A 71 11.22 5.48 -4.48
N ALA A 72 11.24 5.77 -3.18
CA ALA A 72 10.61 4.97 -2.14
C ALA A 72 9.72 5.85 -1.26
N LYS A 73 8.46 5.45 -1.08
CA LYS A 73 7.43 6.18 -0.34
C LYS A 73 6.87 5.30 0.77
N LEU A 74 6.98 5.74 2.02
CA LEU A 74 6.26 5.16 3.15
C LEU A 74 4.87 5.77 3.22
N VAL A 75 3.85 4.93 3.06
CA VAL A 75 2.44 5.30 3.05
C VAL A 75 1.78 4.87 4.36
N HIS A 76 1.10 5.82 5.01
CA HIS A 76 0.34 5.62 6.24
C HIS A 76 -0.87 4.70 6.00
N PRO A 77 -1.34 3.95 7.00
CA PRO A 77 -2.56 3.13 6.90
C PRO A 77 -3.80 3.87 6.38
N LEU A 78 -3.89 5.17 6.65
CA LEU A 78 -4.99 6.04 6.20
C LEU A 78 -4.80 6.63 4.79
N GLY A 79 -3.72 6.27 4.09
CA GLY A 79 -3.45 6.71 2.71
C GLY A 79 -2.42 7.82 2.49
N PRO A 80 -2.14 8.78 3.39
CA PRO A 80 -1.15 9.82 3.10
C PRO A 80 0.28 9.26 3.07
N VAL A 81 1.14 9.87 2.25
CA VAL A 81 2.58 9.58 2.25
C VAL A 81 3.24 10.31 3.42
N ILE A 82 3.92 9.56 4.29
CA ILE A 82 4.59 10.09 5.48
C ILE A 82 6.01 10.52 5.15
N LYS A 83 6.69 9.70 4.34
CA LYS A 83 8.08 9.91 3.97
C LYS A 83 8.29 9.48 2.53
N ALA A 84 9.04 10.26 1.77
CA ALA A 84 9.46 9.93 0.43
C ALA A 84 10.96 10.19 0.32
N VAL A 85 11.67 9.26 -0.31
CA VAL A 85 13.07 9.40 -0.66
C VAL A 85 13.17 9.19 -2.16
N SER A 86 13.96 10.03 -2.83
CA SER A 86 14.31 9.85 -4.23
C SER A 86 15.82 9.89 -4.37
N GLN A 87 16.36 9.04 -5.23
CA GLN A 87 17.78 8.97 -5.51
C GLN A 87 17.98 8.80 -7.02
N ASN A 88 18.95 9.54 -7.56
CA ASN A 88 19.46 9.29 -8.90
C ASN A 88 20.66 8.34 -8.76
N LEU A 89 20.62 7.23 -9.48
CA LEU A 89 21.70 6.24 -9.54
C LEU A 89 22.48 6.45 -10.82
N GLU A 90 23.79 6.42 -10.70
CA GLU A 90 24.69 6.52 -11.84
C GLU A 90 24.50 5.32 -12.79
N PRO A 91 24.69 5.49 -14.10
CA PRO A 91 24.58 4.38 -15.04
C PRO A 91 25.64 3.31 -14.78
N LEU A 92 25.25 2.03 -14.77
CA LEU A 92 26.19 0.92 -14.82
C LEU A 92 26.65 0.70 -16.28
N PRO A 93 27.96 0.53 -16.56
CA PRO A 93 28.49 0.50 -17.93
C PRO A 93 27.83 -0.49 -18.91
N ARG A 94 27.15 -1.54 -18.42
CA ARG A 94 26.45 -2.54 -19.23
C ARG A 94 25.03 -2.83 -18.76
N GLY A 95 24.45 -1.93 -17.95
CA GLY A 95 23.33 -2.31 -17.09
C GLY A 95 23.76 -3.28 -15.99
N GLY A 96 22.80 -3.89 -15.31
CA GLY A 96 23.04 -4.83 -14.22
C GLY A 96 22.06 -4.64 -13.06
N GLU A 97 22.43 -5.20 -11.91
CA GLU A 97 21.63 -5.12 -10.70
C GLU A 97 22.17 -4.05 -9.75
N TRP A 98 21.26 -3.20 -9.26
CA TRP A 98 21.47 -2.33 -8.12
C TRP A 98 20.88 -2.96 -6.88
N VAL A 99 21.64 -2.98 -5.80
CA VAL A 99 21.13 -3.35 -4.47
C VAL A 99 21.07 -2.08 -3.63
N LEU A 100 19.86 -1.64 -3.31
CA LEU A 100 19.60 -0.46 -2.50
C LEU A 100 19.17 -0.91 -1.10
N THR A 101 19.78 -0.33 -0.08
CA THR A 101 19.43 -0.62 1.32
C THR A 101 19.04 0.64 2.06
N ALA A 102 18.04 0.53 2.93
CA ALA A 102 17.59 1.63 3.77
C ALA A 102 17.11 1.13 5.13
N VAL A 103 17.18 1.99 6.14
CA VAL A 103 16.55 1.77 7.44
C VAL A 103 15.41 2.77 7.58
N LEU A 104 14.22 2.26 7.87
CA LEU A 104 13.04 3.06 8.11
C LEU A 104 12.91 3.32 9.61
N ASP A 105 12.89 4.61 9.97
CA ASP A 105 12.51 5.05 11.30
C ASP A 105 10.99 5.22 11.36
N LEU A 106 10.34 4.43 12.21
CA LEU A 106 8.90 4.43 12.42
C LEU A 106 8.52 4.98 13.81
N SER A 107 9.48 5.57 14.52
CA SER A 107 9.29 6.07 15.88
C SER A 107 8.14 7.07 15.95
N GLY A 108 7.21 6.85 16.88
CA GLY A 108 6.06 7.74 17.10
C GLY A 108 4.93 7.58 16.09
N LEU A 109 5.04 6.67 15.11
CA LEU A 109 3.93 6.37 14.22
C LEU A 109 2.86 5.50 14.91
N PRO A 110 1.58 5.64 14.54
CA PRO A 110 0.53 4.82 15.11
C PRO A 110 0.58 3.39 14.56
N GLU A 111 -0.04 2.45 15.28
CA GLU A 111 -0.13 1.07 14.82
C GLU A 111 -0.97 0.94 13.54
N GLY A 112 -0.63 -0.04 12.71
CA GLY A 112 -1.43 -0.38 11.53
C GLY A 112 -0.64 -1.02 10.39
N TYR A 113 -1.31 -1.21 9.26
CA TYR A 113 -0.72 -1.72 8.03
C TYR A 113 -0.14 -0.58 7.19
N TYR A 114 1.18 -0.53 7.12
CA TYR A 114 1.91 0.43 6.31
C TYR A 114 2.23 -0.18 4.96
N ARG A 115 2.32 0.67 3.93
CA ARG A 115 2.76 0.27 2.60
C ARG A 115 4.01 1.05 2.21
N LEU A 116 5.03 0.34 1.78
CA LEU A 116 6.19 0.92 1.14
C LEU A 116 6.00 0.80 -0.37
N ALA A 117 5.73 1.92 -1.03
CA ALA A 117 5.59 2.00 -2.48
C ALA A 117 6.93 2.41 -3.10
N LEU A 118 7.38 1.64 -4.09
CA LEU A 118 8.65 1.81 -4.78
C LEU A 118 8.39 2.12 -6.25
N ALA A 119 9.22 2.98 -6.82
CA ALA A 119 9.23 3.23 -8.25
C ALA A 119 10.66 3.41 -8.76
N ALA A 120 10.92 2.91 -9.97
CA ALA A 120 12.15 3.17 -10.68
C ALA A 120 11.85 3.62 -12.11
N GLU A 121 12.61 4.58 -12.59
CA GLU A 121 12.47 5.13 -13.94
C GLU A 121 13.83 5.18 -14.64
N ALA A 122 13.90 4.66 -15.86
CA ALA A 122 15.10 4.65 -16.67
C ALA A 122 14.74 4.65 -18.16
N GLY A 123 15.37 5.52 -18.96
CA GLY A 123 15.16 5.57 -20.42
C GLY A 123 13.70 5.73 -20.85
N GLY A 124 12.89 6.45 -20.09
CA GLY A 124 11.45 6.64 -20.34
C GLY A 124 10.55 5.47 -19.93
N SER A 125 11.12 4.36 -19.44
CA SER A 125 10.36 3.27 -18.82
C SER A 125 10.24 3.49 -17.32
N ARG A 126 9.06 3.21 -16.76
CA ARG A 126 8.79 3.28 -15.32
C ARG A 126 8.25 1.94 -14.83
N VAL A 127 8.79 1.46 -13.73
CA VAL A 127 8.30 0.28 -13.00
C VAL A 127 7.93 0.69 -11.59
N GLU A 128 6.87 0.09 -11.06
CA GLU A 128 6.39 0.32 -9.70
C GLU A 128 6.14 -1.03 -9.03
N ASP A 129 6.39 -1.09 -7.74
CA ASP A 129 6.12 -2.27 -6.91
C ASP A 129 5.90 -1.80 -5.46
N SER A 130 5.37 -2.67 -4.60
CA SER A 130 5.13 -2.32 -3.21
C SER A 130 5.16 -3.50 -2.27
N VAL A 131 5.50 -3.23 -1.02
CA VAL A 131 5.41 -4.21 0.07
C VAL A 131 4.58 -3.64 1.21
N VAL A 132 3.77 -4.49 1.82
CA VAL A 132 2.94 -4.16 2.99
C VAL A 132 3.51 -4.86 4.21
N PHE A 133 3.49 -4.17 5.34
CA PHE A 133 3.92 -4.70 6.64
C PHE A 133 3.05 -4.15 7.76
N TYR A 134 2.98 -4.87 8.87
CA TYR A 134 2.27 -4.42 10.07
C TYR A 134 3.25 -3.81 11.06
N TYR A 135 2.92 -2.62 11.56
CA TYR A 135 3.68 -1.96 12.61
C TYR A 135 2.87 -1.91 13.90
N ARG A 136 3.42 -2.46 14.98
CA ARG A 136 2.91 -2.36 16.35
C ARG A 136 3.48 -1.10 17.00
N GLY A 137 2.83 0.02 16.71
CA GLY A 137 3.11 1.31 17.33
C GLY A 137 2.62 1.39 18.78
N LEU A 138 3.01 2.45 19.49
CA LEU A 138 2.55 2.71 20.86
C LEU A 138 1.19 3.43 20.91
N VAL A 139 0.71 3.90 19.76
CA VAL A 139 -0.53 4.68 19.63
C VAL A 139 -1.47 3.92 18.70
N ALA A 140 -2.69 3.64 19.14
CA ALA A 140 -3.70 3.01 18.30
C ALA A 140 -4.40 4.04 17.41
N LEU A 141 -4.65 3.70 16.14
CA LEU A 141 -5.54 4.51 15.30
C LEU A 141 -6.99 4.34 15.79
N ARG A 142 -7.63 5.46 16.16
CA ARG A 142 -9.07 5.51 16.39
C ARG A 142 -9.75 6.00 15.12
N ASN A 143 -10.57 5.15 14.50
CA ASN A 143 -11.46 5.61 13.44
C ASN A 143 -12.62 6.36 14.10
N VAL A 144 -12.70 7.66 13.87
CA VAL A 144 -13.85 8.49 14.26
C VAL A 144 -14.62 8.79 13.00
N VAL A 145 -15.85 8.27 12.90
CA VAL A 145 -16.77 8.60 11.81
C VAL A 145 -17.73 9.67 12.34
N GLU A 146 -17.61 10.88 11.83
CA GLU A 146 -18.59 11.94 12.09
C GLU A 146 -19.68 11.88 11.02
N ALA A 147 -20.86 11.38 11.39
CA ALA A 147 -22.04 11.37 10.52
C ALA A 147 -22.96 12.54 10.90
N LEU A 148 -23.20 13.44 9.94
CA LEU A 148 -24.20 14.50 10.07
C LEU A 148 -25.50 14.03 9.40
N TYR A 149 -26.59 13.97 10.15
CA TYR A 149 -27.91 13.64 9.63
C TYR A 149 -28.76 14.92 9.55
N GLU A 150 -29.30 15.23 8.38
CA GLU A 150 -30.34 16.24 8.21
C GLU A 150 -31.69 15.52 8.15
N VAL A 151 -32.60 15.84 9.06
CA VAL A 151 -33.98 15.35 9.05
C VAL A 151 -34.89 16.51 8.67
N ARG A 152 -35.45 16.46 7.46
CA ARG A 152 -36.43 17.45 6.97
C ARG A 152 -37.81 16.83 6.99
N VAL A 153 -38.73 17.46 7.71
CA VAL A 153 -40.14 17.06 7.78
C VAL A 153 -40.98 18.16 7.14
N GLU A 154 -41.73 17.80 6.09
CA GLU A 154 -42.63 18.72 5.38
C GLU A 154 -44.04 18.14 5.37
N GLY A 155 -45.03 18.95 5.71
CA GLY A 155 -46.43 18.55 5.71
C GLY A 155 -47.35 19.75 5.87
N GLU A 156 -48.63 19.57 5.53
CA GLU A 156 -49.67 20.56 5.76
C GLU A 156 -50.49 20.17 7.00
N GLY A 157 -50.55 21.05 7.99
CA GLY A 157 -51.26 20.83 9.27
C GLY A 157 -50.42 21.16 10.51
N ASP A 158 -51.03 21.11 11.69
CA ASP A 158 -50.35 21.37 12.97
C ASP A 158 -49.50 20.17 13.40
N LEU A 159 -48.22 20.41 13.69
CA LEU A 159 -47.28 19.41 14.18
C LEU A 159 -47.13 19.54 15.70
N GLU A 160 -47.83 18.69 16.47
CA GLU A 160 -47.78 18.77 17.94
C GLU A 160 -46.44 18.28 18.51
N THR A 161 -45.98 17.08 18.10
CA THR A 161 -44.76 16.45 18.64
C THR A 161 -43.93 15.82 17.52
N LEU A 162 -42.61 16.06 17.55
CA LEU A 162 -41.63 15.35 16.72
C LEU A 162 -40.78 14.43 17.61
N ILE A 163 -40.78 13.13 17.29
CA ILE A 163 -39.92 12.14 17.95
C ILE A 163 -38.77 11.80 17.00
N VAL A 164 -37.54 12.04 17.44
CA VAL A 164 -36.33 11.69 16.69
C VAL A 164 -35.65 10.50 17.36
N ALA A 165 -35.60 9.37 16.63
CA ALA A 165 -34.81 8.21 17.00
C ALA A 165 -33.45 8.29 16.29
N LEU A 166 -32.38 8.45 17.06
CA LEU A 166 -31.01 8.33 16.57
C LEU A 166 -30.53 6.90 16.79
N PRO A 167 -29.57 6.38 15.99
CA PRO A 167 -28.93 5.10 16.25
C PRO A 167 -28.40 5.02 17.69
N ASN A 168 -28.54 3.87 18.36
CA ASN A 168 -28.02 3.64 19.70
C ASN A 168 -26.49 3.54 19.73
N ASP A 169 -25.84 4.69 19.59
CA ASP A 169 -24.42 4.83 19.83
C ASP A 169 -24.23 5.89 20.94
N PRO A 170 -23.56 5.56 22.05
CA PRO A 170 -23.32 6.48 23.17
C PRO A 170 -22.50 7.73 22.78
N LEU A 171 -21.87 7.74 21.60
CA LEU A 171 -21.13 8.88 21.05
C LEU A 171 -21.98 9.76 20.13
N THR A 172 -23.21 9.34 19.78
CA THR A 172 -24.10 10.16 18.95
C THR A 172 -24.68 11.31 19.78
N ARG A 173 -24.30 12.53 19.41
CA ARG A 173 -24.80 13.78 19.98
C ARG A 173 -25.58 14.57 18.92
N LEU A 174 -26.68 15.19 19.33
CA LEU A 174 -27.40 16.14 18.50
C LEU A 174 -26.56 17.41 18.38
N VAL A 175 -26.19 17.83 17.16
CA VAL A 175 -25.36 19.02 16.92
C VAL A 175 -26.20 20.29 16.70
N GLY A 176 -27.53 20.16 16.64
CA GLY A 176 -28.48 21.28 16.52
C GLY A 176 -29.95 20.85 16.61
N GLU A 177 -30.88 21.80 16.73
CA GLU A 177 -32.32 21.51 16.70
C GLU A 177 -32.80 21.12 15.27
N PRO A 178 -33.80 20.22 15.14
CA PRO A 178 -34.39 19.89 13.84
C PRO A 178 -34.98 21.13 13.13
N LEU A 179 -34.63 21.33 11.87
CA LEU A 179 -35.27 22.33 11.02
C LEU A 179 -36.63 21.79 10.55
N THR A 180 -37.72 22.33 11.09
CA THR A 180 -39.09 21.87 10.84
C THR A 180 -39.99 23.06 10.50
N THR A 181 -40.94 22.86 9.59
CA THR A 181 -41.93 23.87 9.21
C THR A 181 -43.29 23.21 8.94
N PRO A 182 -44.36 23.51 9.70
CA PRO A 182 -44.38 24.38 10.89
C PRO A 182 -43.55 23.82 12.06
N ARG A 183 -43.06 24.70 12.94
CA ARG A 183 -42.21 24.33 14.08
C ARG A 183 -43.04 23.57 15.15
N PRO A 184 -42.58 22.42 15.67
CA PRO A 184 -43.32 21.65 16.66
C PRO A 184 -43.37 22.34 18.02
N SER A 185 -44.36 21.99 18.81
CA SER A 185 -44.50 22.47 20.19
C SER A 185 -43.53 21.80 21.18
N ALA A 186 -43.08 20.57 20.85
CA ALA A 186 -42.06 19.85 21.61
C ALA A 186 -41.22 18.92 20.70
N VAL A 187 -39.94 18.78 21.05
CA VAL A 187 -39.01 17.81 20.45
C VAL A 187 -38.61 16.81 21.53
N LEU A 188 -38.92 15.54 21.32
CA LEU A 188 -38.58 14.47 22.26
C LEU A 188 -37.55 13.54 21.63
N ARG A 189 -36.52 13.18 22.42
CA ARG A 189 -35.58 12.13 22.06
C ARG A 189 -36.16 10.80 22.50
N ASP A 190 -36.18 9.82 21.61
CA ASP A 190 -36.53 8.46 22.01
C ASP A 190 -35.42 7.87 22.90
N GLY A 191 -35.82 7.33 24.06
CA GLY A 191 -34.92 6.66 25.00
C GLY A 191 -34.61 5.20 24.63
N LEU A 192 -35.25 4.67 23.59
CA LEU A 192 -35.14 3.28 23.14
C LEU A 192 -34.24 3.11 21.91
N GLY A 193 -33.19 3.93 21.76
CA GLY A 193 -32.20 3.74 20.70
C GLY A 193 -31.94 2.27 20.38
#